data_AF-A0A3D3W5M6-F1
#
_entry.id   AF-A0A3D3W5M6-F1
#
_cell.length_a   1.000
_cell.length_b   1.000
_cell.length_c   1.000
_cell.angle_alpha   90.00
_cell.angle_beta   90.00
_cell.angle_gamma   90.00
#
_symmetry.space_group_name_H-M   'P 1'
#
loop_
_entity.id
_entity.type
_entity.pdbx_description
1 polymer ?
#
loop_
_entity_poly.entity_id
_entity_poly.type
_entity_poly.pdbx_seq_one_letter_code
_entity_poly.pdbx_strand_id
1 'polypeptide(L)'
;MKKSGVLTNCVLLLSAMIFGCGRGDMPELGDVYGKVTLDGKPVPNINILFTPETGRPAGGVTDEEGNYELKYLEGYSGSKVGPAKVTFEWSPGVEPTAAVPAKYM
;
A
#
# COMPACT_ATOMS: atom_id res chain seq x y z
N MET A 1 -4.09 38.04 58.58
CA MET A 1 -4.69 38.37 57.27
C MET A 1 -3.58 38.75 56.30
N LYS A 2 -3.64 38.26 55.04
CA LYS A 2 -2.71 38.45 53.89
C LYS A 2 -1.55 37.43 53.86
N LYS A 3 -1.71 36.24 53.24
CA LYS A 3 -1.80 35.84 51.80
C LYS A 3 -0.43 35.44 51.24
N SER A 4 -0.46 34.34 50.47
CA SER A 4 0.58 33.78 49.57
C SER A 4 1.61 32.84 50.17
N GLY A 5 1.41 31.55 49.89
CA GLY A 5 2.37 30.49 50.17
C GLY A 5 1.73 29.11 50.05
N VAL A 6 1.13 28.79 48.90
CA VAL A 6 0.73 27.41 48.59
C VAL A 6 1.21 27.08 47.17
N LEU A 7 2.45 26.59 47.11
CA LEU A 7 2.84 25.35 46.42
C LEU A 7 2.24 25.18 45.01
N THR A 8 2.75 25.86 43.98
CA THR A 8 3.82 25.38 43.07
C THR A 8 3.59 24.06 42.31
N ASN A 9 2.55 23.24 42.52
CA ASN A 9 2.58 21.88 41.92
C ASN A 9 1.27 21.23 41.47
N CYS A 10 0.38 21.95 40.78
CA CYS A 10 -0.83 21.34 40.16
C CYS A 10 -0.96 21.53 38.65
N VAL A 11 -0.01 22.19 37.97
CA VAL A 11 -0.07 22.44 36.51
C VAL A 11 0.89 21.52 35.74
N LEU A 12 1.11 20.30 36.24
CA LEU A 12 2.03 19.31 35.65
C LEU A 12 1.37 17.95 35.39
N LEU A 13 0.04 17.90 35.30
CA LEU A 13 -0.74 16.66 35.10
C LEU A 13 -1.59 16.65 33.83
N LEU A 14 -1.47 17.65 32.95
CA LEU A 14 -2.29 17.74 31.73
C LEU A 14 -1.54 17.48 30.40
N SER A 15 -0.26 17.09 30.44
CA SER A 15 0.59 17.06 29.22
C SER A 15 0.90 15.67 28.66
N ALA A 16 0.38 14.57 29.22
CA ALA A 16 0.86 13.22 28.88
C ALA A 16 -0.09 12.33 28.07
N MET A 17 -1.28 12.81 27.65
CA MET A 17 -2.26 11.98 26.91
C MET A 17 -2.22 12.17 25.39
N ILE A 18 -1.13 12.69 24.83
CA ILE A 18 -0.92 12.80 23.39
C ILE A 18 0.14 11.80 22.90
N PHE A 19 0.16 10.59 23.47
CA PHE A 19 0.67 9.45 22.71
C PHE A 19 -0.43 9.03 21.76
N GLY A 20 -0.52 9.75 20.64
CA GLY A 20 -1.36 9.34 19.53
C GLY A 20 -1.02 7.90 19.16
N CYS A 21 -2.05 7.09 18.91
CA CYS A 21 -1.93 5.83 18.17
C CYS A 21 -1.43 6.14 16.76
N GLY A 22 -0.14 6.44 16.63
CA GLY A 22 0.51 6.80 15.38
C GLY A 22 1.02 5.54 14.71
N ARG A 23 0.38 5.19 13.58
CA ARG A 23 0.74 4.09 12.68
C ARG A 23 0.76 2.71 13.37
N GLY A 24 -0.39 2.03 13.35
CA GLY A 24 -0.41 0.58 13.56
C GLY A 24 0.56 -0.10 12.60
N ASP A 25 1.21 -1.17 13.06
CA ASP A 25 2.25 -1.98 12.40
C ASP A 25 2.22 -1.95 10.87
N MET A 26 2.82 -0.90 10.29
CA MET A 26 2.89 -0.71 8.86
C MET A 26 4.30 -1.07 8.40
N PRO A 27 4.47 -2.03 7.48
CA PRO A 27 5.80 -2.37 7.00
C PRO A 27 6.39 -1.20 6.22
N GLU A 28 7.70 -1.23 6.03
CA GLU A 28 8.35 -0.37 5.06
C GLU A 28 7.77 -0.63 3.66
N LEU A 29 7.32 0.43 3.00
CA LEU A 29 6.78 0.37 1.65
C LEU A 29 7.76 1.00 0.67
N GLY A 30 7.95 0.33 -0.46
CA GLY A 30 8.61 0.90 -1.63
C GLY A 30 7.57 1.21 -2.71
N ASP A 31 7.70 2.36 -3.36
CA ASP A 31 6.87 2.70 -4.51
C ASP A 31 7.15 1.74 -5.67
N VAL A 32 6.08 1.28 -6.33
CA VAL A 32 6.17 0.36 -7.46
C VAL A 32 5.32 0.88 -8.60
N TYR A 33 6.00 1.12 -9.72
CA TYR A 33 5.42 1.50 -10.99
C TYR A 33 5.94 0.57 -12.07
N GLY A 34 5.18 0.39 -13.14
CA GLY A 34 5.67 -0.34 -14.28
C GLY A 34 4.71 -0.29 -15.46
N LYS A 35 5.06 -1.06 -16.50
CA LYS A 35 4.26 -1.22 -17.70
C LYS A 35 4.15 -2.69 -18.07
N VAL A 36 2.94 -3.16 -18.31
CA VAL A 36 2.67 -4.53 -18.76
C VAL A 36 2.50 -4.52 -20.28
N THR A 37 3.25 -5.40 -20.92
CA THR A 37 3.13 -5.64 -22.35
C THR A 37 3.07 -7.13 -22.65
N LEU A 38 2.31 -7.51 -23.67
CA LEU A 38 2.30 -8.85 -24.24
C LEU A 38 2.60 -8.75 -25.73
N ASP A 39 3.61 -9.47 -26.20
CA ASP A 39 4.08 -9.43 -27.59
C ASP A 39 4.35 -7.99 -28.10
N GLY A 40 4.90 -7.15 -27.22
CA GLY A 40 5.21 -5.75 -27.50
C GLY A 40 4.02 -4.80 -27.49
N LYS A 41 2.80 -5.28 -27.23
CA LYS A 41 1.59 -4.44 -27.13
C LYS A 41 1.24 -4.16 -25.67
N PRO A 42 0.80 -2.95 -25.31
CA PRO A 42 0.32 -2.66 -23.97
C PRO A 42 -0.91 -3.50 -23.63
N VAL A 43 -1.01 -3.94 -22.38
CA VAL A 43 -2.15 -4.71 -21.88
C VAL A 43 -2.93 -3.82 -20.92
N PRO A 44 -4.15 -3.39 -21.27
CA PRO A 44 -4.98 -2.58 -20.39
C PRO A 44 -5.87 -3.44 -19.50
N ASN A 45 -6.36 -2.84 -18.41
CA ASN A 45 -7.37 -3.41 -17.51
C ASN A 45 -7.03 -4.80 -16.90
N ILE A 46 -5.76 -5.13 -16.75
CA ILE A 46 -5.31 -6.34 -16.05
C ILE A 46 -4.92 -6.03 -14.60
N ASN A 47 -5.32 -6.89 -13.67
CA ASN A 47 -4.90 -6.81 -12.27
C ASN A 47 -3.50 -7.39 -12.13
N ILE A 48 -2.70 -6.73 -11.32
CA ILE A 48 -1.35 -7.14 -10.96
C ILE A 48 -1.32 -7.25 -9.45
N LEU A 49 -0.85 -8.38 -8.94
CA LEU A 49 -0.77 -8.63 -7.50
C LEU A 49 0.66 -8.99 -7.11
N PHE A 50 1.20 -8.27 -6.13
CA PHE A 50 2.48 -8.56 -5.50
C PHE A 50 2.22 -9.19 -4.15
N THR A 51 2.44 -10.48 -4.04
CA THR A 51 2.23 -11.26 -2.82
C THR A 51 3.57 -11.51 -2.14
N PRO A 52 3.88 -10.84 -1.02
CA PRO A 52 5.12 -11.09 -0.28
C PRO A 52 5.09 -12.48 0.39
N GLU A 53 6.26 -13.00 0.76
CA GLU A 53 6.35 -14.25 1.54
C GLU A 53 5.63 -14.13 2.90
N THR A 54 5.62 -12.93 3.49
CA THR A 54 4.91 -12.61 4.72
C THR A 54 4.26 -11.24 4.63
N GLY A 55 3.02 -11.14 5.11
CA GLY A 55 2.26 -9.88 5.15
C GLY A 55 1.21 -9.78 4.04
N ARG A 56 0.74 -8.56 3.81
CA ARG A 56 -0.37 -8.29 2.90
C ARG A 56 0.11 -8.12 1.45
N PRO A 57 -0.64 -8.64 0.46
CA PRO A 57 -0.42 -8.34 -0.95
C PRO A 57 -0.72 -6.88 -1.30
N ALA A 58 0.03 -6.32 -2.25
CA ALA A 58 -0.27 -5.04 -2.89
C ALA A 58 -0.73 -5.25 -4.32
N GLY A 59 -1.65 -4.43 -4.81
CA GLY A 59 -2.25 -4.61 -6.14
C GLY A 59 -2.39 -3.32 -6.93
N GLY A 60 -2.48 -3.46 -8.25
CA GLY A 60 -2.73 -2.36 -9.18
C GLY A 60 -3.43 -2.86 -10.43
N VAL A 61 -4.02 -1.94 -11.18
CA VAL A 61 -4.66 -2.21 -12.47
C VAL A 61 -3.96 -1.38 -13.53
N THR A 62 -3.67 -1.98 -14.67
CA THR A 62 -3.05 -1.28 -15.80
C THR A 62 -4.04 -0.33 -16.48
N ASP A 63 -3.58 0.87 -16.83
CA ASP A 63 -4.30 1.80 -17.71
C ASP A 63 -4.29 1.37 -19.18
N GLU A 64 -4.89 2.19 -20.06
CA GLU A 64 -4.95 1.97 -21.52
C GLU A 64 -3.57 1.85 -22.19
N GLU A 65 -2.53 2.44 -21.60
CA GLU A 65 -1.15 2.38 -22.07
C GLU A 65 -0.36 1.23 -21.42
N GLY A 66 -1.01 0.42 -20.59
CA GLY A 66 -0.44 -0.70 -19.85
C GLY A 66 0.33 -0.29 -18.59
N ASN A 67 0.32 0.98 -18.20
CA ASN A 67 1.06 1.43 -17.02
C ASN A 67 0.28 1.12 -15.74
N TYR A 68 0.98 0.84 -14.65
CA TYR A 68 0.38 0.60 -13.34
C TYR A 68 1.18 1.26 -12.21
N GLU A 69 0.47 1.53 -11.12
CA GLU A 69 1.01 1.84 -9.80
C GLU A 69 0.40 0.84 -8.80
N LEU A 70 1.21 0.28 -7.91
CA LEU A 70 0.69 -0.57 -6.83
C LEU A 70 0.16 0.26 -5.68
N LYS A 71 -0.93 -0.22 -5.09
CA LYS A 71 -1.48 0.25 -3.82
C LYS A 71 -1.42 -0.89 -2.81
N TYR A 72 -0.86 -0.63 -1.64
CA TYR A 72 -0.81 -1.58 -0.53
C TYR A 72 -2.14 -1.59 0.23
N LEU A 73 -2.68 -0.39 0.48
CA LEU A 73 -3.95 -0.12 1.15
C LEU A 73 -4.55 1.16 0.56
N GLU A 74 -5.83 1.41 0.85
CA GLU A 74 -6.43 2.71 0.54
C GLU A 74 -5.63 3.84 1.21
N GLY A 75 -5.21 4.82 0.41
CA GLY A 75 -4.36 5.92 0.85
C GLY A 75 -2.85 5.61 0.96
N TYR A 76 -2.41 4.39 0.65
CA TYR A 76 -1.00 4.00 0.73
C TYR A 76 -0.53 3.32 -0.56
N SER A 77 0.34 4.02 -1.31
CA SER A 77 1.03 3.50 -2.49
C SER A 77 2.12 2.50 -2.14
N GLY A 78 2.50 1.71 -3.13
CA GLY A 78 3.64 0.82 -3.08
C GLY A 78 3.29 -0.60 -2.60
N SER A 79 4.35 -1.33 -2.28
CA SER A 79 4.29 -2.67 -1.73
C SER A 79 5.31 -2.82 -0.61
N LYS A 80 5.12 -3.81 0.25
CA LYS A 80 6.11 -4.16 1.27
C LYS A 80 7.45 -4.44 0.62
N VAL A 81 8.53 -3.83 1.14
CA VAL A 81 9.89 -4.07 0.67
C VAL A 81 10.29 -5.53 0.93
N GLY A 82 10.84 -6.19 -0.09
CA GLY A 82 11.32 -7.57 -0.02
C GLY A 82 10.87 -8.44 -1.19
N PRO A 83 11.12 -9.76 -1.14
CA PRO A 83 10.68 -10.68 -2.18
C PRO A 83 9.16 -10.81 -2.22
N ALA A 84 8.60 -10.86 -3.44
CA ALA A 84 7.18 -11.06 -3.68
C ALA A 84 6.96 -11.90 -4.94
N LYS A 85 5.97 -12.81 -4.90
CA LYS A 85 5.42 -13.45 -6.10
C LYS A 85 4.55 -12.43 -6.82
N VAL A 86 4.74 -12.30 -8.12
CA VAL A 86 3.92 -11.44 -8.99
C VAL A 86 2.98 -12.31 -9.81
N THR A 87 1.68 -12.00 -9.79
CA THR A 87 0.66 -12.67 -10.62
C THR A 87 -0.19 -11.65 -11.37
N PHE A 88 -0.81 -12.12 -12.45
CA PHE A 88 -1.66 -11.32 -13.33
C PHE A 88 -3.01 -11.98 -13.54
N GLU A 89 -4.08 -11.21 -13.40
CA GLU A 89 -5.46 -11.70 -13.54
C GLU A 89 -6.32 -10.69 -14.30
N TRP A 90 -7.10 -11.16 -15.26
CA TRP A 90 -8.05 -10.30 -15.98
C TRP A 90 -9.11 -9.76 -15.01
N SER A 91 -9.39 -8.46 -15.11
CA SER A 91 -10.44 -7.85 -14.29
C SER A 91 -11.80 -8.47 -14.59
N PRO A 92 -12.66 -8.69 -13.57
CA PRO A 92 -13.99 -9.23 -13.80
C PRO A 92 -14.76 -8.39 -14.83
N GLY A 93 -15.34 -9.05 -15.83
CA GLY A 93 -16.10 -8.38 -16.90
C GLY A 93 -15.25 -7.77 -18.02
N VAL A 94 -13.93 -7.95 -18.01
CA VAL A 94 -13.06 -7.63 -19.14
C VAL A 94 -12.88 -8.88 -19.99
N GLU A 95 -13.25 -8.79 -21.27
CA GLU A 95 -12.94 -9.82 -22.25
C GLU A 95 -11.41 -9.91 -22.40
N PRO A 96 -10.79 -11.07 -22.13
CA PRO A 96 -9.36 -11.24 -22.28
C PRO A 96 -8.91 -10.89 -23.69
N THR A 97 -8.08 -9.85 -23.83
CA THR A 97 -7.48 -9.51 -25.13
C THR A 97 -6.43 -10.55 -25.54
N ALA A 98 -5.93 -11.33 -24.57
CA ALA A 98 -5.04 -12.46 -24.77
C ALA A 98 -5.06 -13.42 -23.56
N ALA A 99 -4.57 -14.65 -23.76
CA ALA A 99 -4.31 -15.56 -22.64
C ALA A 99 -3.05 -15.13 -21.88
N VAL A 100 -3.14 -14.99 -20.55
CA VAL A 100 -1.95 -14.82 -19.71
C VAL A 100 -1.16 -16.14 -19.72
N PRO A 101 0.13 -16.14 -20.07
CA PRO A 101 0.91 -17.38 -20.09
C PRO A 101 0.96 -18.05 -18.71
N ALA A 102 0.81 -19.38 -18.67
CA ALA A 102 0.68 -20.16 -17.44
C ALA A 102 1.83 -19.96 -16.42
N LYS A 103 3.03 -19.58 -16.87
CA LYS A 103 4.16 -19.25 -15.97
C LYS A 103 3.95 -18.00 -15.10
N TYR A 104 2.91 -17.20 -15.37
CA TYR A 104 2.59 -15.97 -14.66
C TYR A 104 1.32 -16.07 -13.80
N MET A 105 0.77 -17.28 -13.69
CA MET A 105 -0.36 -17.63 -12.82
C MET A 105 0.15 -18.28 -11.52
#